data_AF-A0A0F9MQ24-F1
#
_entry.id   AF-A0A0F9MQ24-F1
#
_cell.length_a   1.000
_cell.length_b   1.000
_cell.length_c   1.000
_cell.angle_alpha   90.00
_cell.angle_beta   90.00
_cell.angle_gamma   90.00
#
_symmetry.space_group_name_H-M   'P 1'
#
loop_
_entity.id
_entity.type
_entity.pdbx_description
1 polymer ?
#
loop_
_entity_poly.entity_id
_entity_poly.type
_entity_poly.pdbx_seq_one_letter_code
_entity_poly.pdbx_strand_id
1 'polypeptide(L)'
;MGEYEDDLKLDIYNLHKEWQKQATLYGKWSKNAARASKVKFKADENLKAIRIETKRKLEEKRSEIDSEIRGNWEAFGFEKKPTENAITACIIQQEEYKEVYLAGVDEVKQGVDKLADAIEDEEYLKGTPIAMSHKKAAIGGEVQLWLGEYYSDPNIPKEYVEEIVKKEKKSVRKQLKKKRGEK
;
A
#
# COMPACT_ATOMS: atom_id res chain seq x y z
N MET A 1 6.14 -9.25 2.77
CA MET A 1 6.12 -8.87 1.34
C MET A 1 6.21 -10.08 0.39
N GLY A 2 7.11 -11.05 0.60
CA GLY A 2 7.29 -12.19 -0.33
C GLY A 2 6.04 -13.02 -0.65
N GLU A 3 5.12 -13.21 0.32
CA GLU A 3 3.93 -14.05 0.10
C GLU A 3 2.95 -13.48 -0.95
N TYR A 4 2.86 -12.15 -1.10
CA TYR A 4 1.99 -11.52 -2.11
C TYR A 4 2.55 -11.66 -3.52
N GLU A 5 3.84 -11.38 -3.68
CA GLU A 5 4.54 -11.47 -4.97
C GLU A 5 4.53 -12.91 -5.48
N ASP A 6 4.68 -13.89 -4.58
CA ASP A 6 4.59 -15.30 -4.92
C ASP A 6 3.17 -15.71 -5.31
N ASP A 7 2.14 -15.25 -4.58
CA ASP A 7 0.73 -15.51 -4.91
C ASP A 7 0.33 -14.92 -6.27
N LEU A 8 1.05 -13.89 -6.77
CA LEU A 8 0.83 -13.29 -8.09
C LEU A 8 1.49 -14.03 -9.25
N LYS A 9 2.54 -14.83 -9.01
CA LYS A 9 3.23 -15.56 -10.07
C LYS A 9 2.27 -16.52 -10.78
N LEU A 10 2.39 -16.60 -12.09
CA LEU A 10 1.57 -17.48 -12.93
C LEU A 10 2.40 -18.69 -13.37
N ASP A 11 1.88 -19.89 -13.08
CA ASP A 11 2.40 -21.13 -13.68
C ASP A 11 1.61 -21.46 -14.95
N ILE A 12 2.21 -21.11 -16.09
CA ILE A 12 1.64 -21.32 -17.44
C ILE A 12 1.44 -22.80 -17.78
N TYR A 13 2.13 -23.72 -17.11
CA TYR A 13 2.01 -25.16 -17.36
C TYR A 13 0.93 -25.82 -16.49
N ASN A 14 0.41 -25.12 -15.48
CA ASN A 14 -0.61 -25.63 -14.56
C ASN A 14 -1.82 -24.67 -14.43
N LEU A 15 -2.26 -24.07 -15.55
CA LEU A 15 -3.34 -23.07 -15.57
C LEU A 15 -4.63 -23.52 -14.89
N HIS A 16 -5.00 -24.80 -15.03
CA HIS A 16 -6.19 -25.37 -14.37
C HIS A 16 -6.11 -25.28 -12.84
N LYS A 17 -4.94 -25.56 -12.24
CA LYS A 17 -4.72 -25.41 -10.79
C LYS A 17 -4.69 -23.95 -10.39
N GLU A 18 -4.02 -23.11 -11.18
CA GLU A 18 -3.98 -21.66 -10.92
C GLU A 18 -5.38 -21.03 -10.95
N TRP A 19 -6.24 -21.46 -11.86
CA TRP A 19 -7.63 -21.03 -11.94
C TRP A 19 -8.45 -21.45 -10.72
N GLN A 20 -8.29 -22.70 -10.25
CA GLN A 20 -8.96 -23.19 -9.05
C GLN A 20 -8.56 -22.40 -7.79
N LYS A 21 -7.29 -22.00 -7.68
CA LYS A 21 -6.78 -21.21 -6.54
C LYS A 21 -7.28 -19.76 -6.54
N GLN A 22 -7.66 -19.18 -7.69
CA GLN A 22 -7.95 -17.74 -7.79
C GLN A 22 -9.03 -17.26 -6.81
N ALA A 23 -10.12 -18.02 -6.65
CA ALA A 23 -11.19 -17.62 -5.73
C ALA A 23 -10.71 -17.58 -4.27
N THR A 24 -9.89 -18.55 -3.87
CA THR A 24 -9.30 -18.62 -2.53
C THR A 24 -8.30 -17.49 -2.29
N LEU A 25 -7.43 -17.21 -3.27
CA LEU A 25 -6.46 -16.11 -3.20
C LEU A 25 -7.18 -14.76 -3.11
N TYR A 26 -8.16 -14.52 -3.97
CA TYR A 26 -8.97 -13.31 -3.92
C TYR A 26 -9.65 -13.14 -2.55
N GLY A 27 -10.23 -14.21 -2.01
CA GLY A 27 -10.86 -14.20 -0.68
C GLY A 27 -9.87 -13.91 0.46
N LYS A 28 -8.69 -14.54 0.44
CA LYS A 28 -7.59 -14.31 1.39
C LYS A 28 -7.19 -12.84 1.41
N TRP A 29 -6.88 -12.28 0.24
CA TRP A 29 -6.41 -10.91 0.10
C TRP A 29 -7.51 -9.87 0.36
N SER A 30 -8.75 -10.14 -0.07
CA SER A 30 -9.91 -9.31 0.28
C SER A 30 -10.15 -9.25 1.79
N LYS A 31 -10.00 -10.37 2.49
CA LYS A 31 -10.10 -10.42 3.96
C LYS A 31 -8.99 -9.61 4.63
N ASN A 32 -7.77 -9.67 4.11
CA ASN A 32 -6.65 -8.88 4.61
C ASN A 32 -6.87 -7.38 4.39
N ALA A 33 -7.32 -6.97 3.19
CA ALA A 33 -7.69 -5.59 2.90
C ALA A 33 -8.79 -5.07 3.85
N ALA A 34 -9.83 -5.86 4.10
CA ALA A 34 -10.88 -5.51 5.05
C ALA A 34 -10.36 -5.36 6.49
N ARG A 35 -9.40 -6.20 6.90
CA ARG A 35 -8.75 -6.09 8.21
C ARG A 35 -7.93 -4.80 8.32
N ALA A 36 -7.15 -4.46 7.30
CA ALA A 36 -6.37 -3.22 7.27
C ALA A 36 -7.27 -1.99 7.34
N SER A 37 -8.37 -1.97 6.58
CA SER A 37 -9.39 -0.93 6.66
C SER A 37 -9.97 -0.76 8.07
N LYS A 38 -10.24 -1.87 8.77
CA LYS A 38 -10.68 -1.83 10.17
C LYS A 38 -9.60 -1.26 11.11
N VAL A 39 -8.32 -1.58 10.90
CA VAL A 39 -7.22 -1.05 11.71
C VAL A 39 -7.08 0.46 11.52
N LYS A 40 -7.07 0.93 10.27
CA LYS A 40 -7.09 2.36 9.93
C LYS A 40 -8.26 3.10 10.59
N PHE A 41 -9.47 2.54 10.49
CA PHE A 41 -10.65 3.13 11.13
C PHE A 41 -10.46 3.28 12.64
N LYS A 42 -9.94 2.26 13.32
CA LYS A 42 -9.65 2.33 14.76
C LYS A 42 -8.58 3.36 15.08
N ALA A 43 -7.53 3.47 14.27
CA ALA A 43 -6.47 4.45 14.47
C ALA A 43 -7.01 5.88 14.35
N ASP A 44 -7.88 6.14 13.38
CA ASP A 44 -8.54 7.43 13.19
C ASP A 44 -9.43 7.80 14.40
N GLU A 45 -10.27 6.87 14.85
CA GLU A 45 -11.11 7.08 16.05
C GLU A 45 -10.28 7.32 17.31
N ASN A 46 -9.18 6.58 17.49
CA ASN A 46 -8.27 6.79 18.61
C ASN A 46 -7.62 8.17 18.56
N LEU A 47 -7.18 8.63 17.37
CA LEU A 47 -6.58 9.96 17.22
C LEU A 47 -7.59 11.07 17.55
N LYS A 48 -8.87 10.91 17.17
CA LYS A 48 -9.94 11.84 17.58
C LYS A 48 -10.10 11.87 19.09
N ALA A 49 -10.14 10.71 19.74
CA ALA A 49 -10.24 10.61 21.19
C ALA A 49 -9.06 11.29 21.90
N ILE A 50 -7.83 11.05 21.43
CA ILE A 50 -6.61 11.70 21.95
C ILE A 50 -6.75 13.23 21.84
N ARG A 51 -7.13 13.75 20.67
CA ARG A 51 -7.29 15.21 20.48
C ARG A 51 -8.31 15.83 21.42
N ILE A 52 -9.44 15.15 21.64
CA ILE A 52 -10.49 15.59 22.57
C ILE A 52 -9.93 15.63 24.00
N GLU A 53 -9.25 14.57 24.40
CA GLU A 53 -8.68 14.43 25.74
C GLU A 53 -7.56 15.45 26.01
N THR A 54 -6.65 15.64 25.05
CA THR A 54 -5.61 16.68 25.12
C THR A 54 -6.22 18.07 25.25
N LYS A 55 -7.29 18.36 24.49
CA LYS A 55 -7.99 19.64 24.59
C LYS A 55 -8.63 19.83 25.97
N ARG A 56 -9.27 18.78 26.51
CA ARG A 56 -9.85 18.78 27.86
C ARG A 56 -8.79 19.10 28.91
N LYS A 57 -7.66 18.37 28.91
CA LYS A 57 -6.54 18.60 29.83
C LYS A 57 -6.00 20.04 29.76
N LEU A 58 -5.90 20.59 28.55
CA LEU A 58 -5.45 21.97 28.35
C LEU A 58 -6.45 23.00 28.88
N GLU A 59 -7.75 22.78 28.68
CA GLU A 59 -8.80 23.66 29.20
C GLU A 59 -8.86 23.62 30.73
N GLU A 60 -8.72 22.43 31.32
CA GLU A 60 -8.63 22.23 32.77
C GLU A 60 -7.43 23.00 33.33
N LYS A 61 -6.24 22.78 32.77
CA LYS A 61 -5.03 23.46 33.27
C LYS A 61 -5.09 24.97 33.06
N ARG A 62 -5.68 25.43 31.95
CA ARG A 62 -5.93 26.86 31.72
C ARG A 62 -6.85 27.45 32.79
N SER A 63 -7.92 26.75 33.15
CA SER A 63 -8.89 27.23 34.14
C SER A 63 -8.31 27.27 35.56
N GLU A 64 -7.43 26.32 35.90
CA GLU A 64 -6.69 26.31 37.16
C GLU A 64 -5.81 27.56 37.26
N ILE A 65 -4.95 27.81 36.26
CA ILE A 65 -4.04 28.94 36.25
C ILE A 65 -4.81 30.28 36.18
N ASP A 66 -5.90 30.37 35.42
CA ASP A 66 -6.75 31.57 35.39
C ASP A 66 -7.30 31.90 36.79
N SER A 67 -7.76 30.88 37.51
CA SER A 67 -8.29 31.04 38.88
C SER A 67 -7.19 31.51 39.85
N GLU A 68 -5.98 30.96 39.72
CA GLU A 68 -4.82 31.36 40.52
C GLU A 68 -4.40 32.81 40.25
N ILE A 69 -4.31 33.22 38.98
CA ILE A 69 -3.98 34.60 38.60
C ILE A 69 -5.04 35.57 39.12
N ARG A 70 -6.33 35.23 39.02
CA ARG A 70 -7.40 36.08 39.57
C ARG A 70 -7.41 36.12 41.09
N GLY A 71 -6.99 35.04 41.75
CA GLY A 71 -6.88 34.96 43.20
C GLY A 71 -5.70 35.75 43.77
N ASN A 72 -4.60 35.87 43.00
CA ASN A 72 -3.37 36.50 43.48
C ASN A 72 -2.52 37.12 42.35
N TRP A 73 -3.07 38.07 41.60
CA TRP A 73 -2.41 38.64 40.42
C TRP A 73 -1.08 39.34 40.73
N GLU A 74 -0.90 39.86 41.95
CA GLU A 74 0.34 40.53 42.36
C GLU A 74 1.53 39.55 42.36
N ALA A 75 1.31 38.29 42.74
CA ALA A 75 2.34 37.24 42.70
C ALA A 75 2.78 36.87 41.28
N PHE A 76 1.92 37.14 40.28
CA PHE A 76 2.23 36.96 38.87
C PHE A 76 2.84 38.22 38.22
N GLY A 77 3.19 39.23 39.02
CA GLY A 77 3.89 40.44 38.56
C GLY A 77 2.99 41.54 38.00
N PHE A 78 1.68 41.48 38.24
CA PHE A 78 0.76 42.52 37.81
C PHE A 78 0.68 43.67 38.84
N GLU A 79 0.99 44.90 38.42
CA GLU A 79 0.87 46.11 39.26
C GLU A 79 -0.57 46.55 39.49
N LYS A 80 -1.49 46.14 38.61
CA LYS A 80 -2.93 46.45 38.65
C LYS A 80 -3.70 45.22 38.26
N LYS A 81 -4.98 45.17 38.64
CA LYS A 81 -5.88 44.07 38.25
C LYS A 81 -5.80 43.81 36.74
N PRO A 82 -5.35 42.63 36.30
CA PRO A 82 -5.09 42.36 34.89
C PRO A 82 -6.39 42.26 34.08
N THR A 83 -6.29 42.55 32.78
CA THR A 83 -7.37 42.34 31.82
C THR A 83 -7.42 40.88 31.36
N GLU A 84 -8.54 40.42 30.81
CA GLU A 84 -8.71 39.05 30.26
C GLU A 84 -7.59 38.64 29.28
N ASN A 85 -7.18 39.59 28.43
CA ASN A 85 -6.10 39.36 27.47
C ASN A 85 -4.74 39.22 28.17
N ALA A 86 -4.48 40.01 29.21
CA ALA A 86 -3.24 39.94 29.98
C ALA A 86 -3.16 38.62 30.77
N ILE A 87 -4.28 38.14 31.33
CA ILE A 87 -4.37 36.84 31.99
C ILE A 87 -4.09 35.72 30.98
N THR A 88 -4.75 35.75 29.81
CA THR A 88 -4.55 34.73 28.77
C THR A 88 -3.09 34.68 28.29
N ALA A 89 -2.44 35.83 28.10
CA ALA A 89 -1.03 35.90 27.74
C ALA A 89 -0.12 35.34 28.85
N CYS A 90 -0.43 35.62 30.11
CA CYS A 90 0.30 35.11 31.27
C CYS A 90 0.19 33.59 31.37
N ILE A 91 -1.01 33.02 31.19
CA ILE A 91 -1.23 31.55 31.23
C ILE A 91 -0.34 30.83 30.23
N ILE A 92 -0.24 31.33 28.99
CA ILE A 92 0.57 30.71 27.94
C ILE A 92 2.07 30.70 28.31
N GLN A 93 2.52 31.67 29.11
CA GLN A 93 3.91 31.74 29.55
C GLN A 93 4.22 30.83 30.74
N GLN A 94 3.22 30.38 31.48
CA GLN A 94 3.41 29.50 32.63
C GLN A 94 3.99 28.15 32.19
N GLU A 95 5.00 27.69 32.94
CA GLU A 95 5.69 26.45 32.62
C GLU A 95 4.74 25.26 32.71
N GLU A 96 3.88 25.23 33.72
CA GLU A 96 2.90 24.15 33.90
C GLU A 96 1.93 24.01 32.72
N TYR A 97 1.54 25.13 32.10
CA TYR A 97 0.70 25.11 30.90
C TYR A 97 1.47 24.57 29.69
N LYS A 98 2.73 25.00 29.53
CA LYS A 98 3.61 24.52 28.45
C LYS A 98 3.89 23.03 28.56
N GLU A 99 4.12 22.52 29.75
CA GLU A 99 4.34 21.09 29.99
C GLU A 99 3.15 20.25 29.51
N VAL A 100 1.93 20.63 29.91
CA VAL A 100 0.70 19.95 29.46
C VAL A 100 0.51 20.06 27.95
N TYR A 101 0.82 21.23 27.38
CA TYR A 101 0.76 21.44 25.93
C TYR A 101 1.74 20.55 25.17
N LEU A 102 3.00 20.51 25.60
CA LEU A 102 4.04 19.69 24.97
C LEU A 102 3.72 18.20 25.07
N ALA A 103 3.31 17.73 26.25
CA ALA A 103 2.86 16.36 26.44
C ALA A 103 1.69 16.01 25.50
N GLY A 104 0.72 16.90 25.39
CA GLY A 104 -0.41 16.76 24.47
C GLY A 104 0.00 16.71 23.00
N VAL A 105 0.94 17.56 22.59
CA VAL A 105 1.49 17.55 21.23
C VAL A 105 2.17 16.21 20.92
N ASP A 106 2.93 15.67 21.86
CA ASP A 106 3.62 14.39 21.66
C ASP A 106 2.65 13.20 21.62
N GLU A 107 1.61 13.19 22.46
CA GLU A 107 0.50 12.22 22.37
C GLU A 107 -0.16 12.25 20.98
N VAL A 108 -0.46 13.45 20.46
CA VAL A 108 -1.08 13.62 19.14
C VAL A 108 -0.13 13.15 18.03
N LYS A 109 1.16 13.49 18.09
CA LYS A 109 2.16 13.02 17.09
C LYS A 109 2.20 11.50 17.01
N GLN A 110 2.29 10.82 18.15
CA GLN A 110 2.28 9.35 18.19
C GLN A 110 1.00 8.76 17.59
N GLY A 111 -0.14 9.43 17.79
CA GLY A 111 -1.40 9.03 17.16
C GLY A 111 -1.41 9.24 15.64
N VAL A 112 -0.79 10.32 15.16
CA VAL A 112 -0.64 10.60 13.73
C VAL A 112 0.27 9.58 13.06
N ASP A 113 1.40 9.24 13.68
CA ASP A 113 2.34 8.25 13.14
C ASP A 113 1.65 6.88 12.97
N LYS A 114 0.93 6.42 14.00
CA LYS A 114 0.14 5.18 13.94
C LYS A 114 -0.94 5.20 12.85
N LEU A 115 -1.56 6.35 12.62
CA LEU A 115 -2.56 6.50 11.57
C LEU A 115 -1.89 6.48 10.19
N ALA A 116 -0.72 7.10 10.04
CA ALA A 116 0.04 7.09 8.80
C ALA A 116 0.43 5.65 8.41
N ASP A 117 1.00 4.88 9.34
CA ASP A 117 1.34 3.47 9.13
C ASP A 117 0.11 2.66 8.70
N ALA A 118 -1.03 2.87 9.38
CA ALA A 118 -2.26 2.17 9.06
C ALA A 118 -2.87 2.56 7.71
N ILE A 119 -2.65 3.80 7.25
CA ILE A 119 -3.04 4.24 5.90
C ILE A 119 -2.18 3.54 4.86
N GLU A 120 -0.86 3.53 5.04
CA GLU A 120 0.07 2.87 4.13
C GLU A 120 -0.29 1.38 3.94
N ASP A 121 -0.49 0.67 5.06
CA ASP A 121 -0.90 -0.74 5.05
C ASP A 121 -2.24 -0.97 4.33
N GLU A 122 -3.22 -0.08 4.56
CA GLU A 122 -4.54 -0.18 3.93
C GLU A 122 -4.46 0.05 2.43
N GLU A 123 -3.76 1.09 1.99
CA GLU A 123 -3.60 1.40 0.57
C GLU A 123 -2.90 0.27 -0.17
N TYR A 124 -1.82 -0.26 0.41
CA TYR A 124 -1.12 -1.42 -0.13
C TYR A 124 -2.05 -2.63 -0.26
N LEU A 125 -2.73 -3.01 0.84
CA LEU A 125 -3.58 -4.20 0.86
C LEU A 125 -4.84 -4.04 0.01
N LYS A 126 -5.36 -2.83 -0.18
CA LYS A 126 -6.50 -2.55 -1.06
C LYS A 126 -6.17 -2.78 -2.53
N GLY A 127 -4.91 -2.65 -2.93
CA GLY A 127 -4.45 -3.00 -4.28
C GLY A 127 -4.44 -4.51 -4.54
N THR A 128 -4.33 -5.34 -3.50
CA THR A 128 -4.11 -6.79 -3.66
C THR A 128 -5.28 -7.55 -4.31
N PRO A 129 -6.57 -7.30 -4.01
CA PRO A 129 -7.67 -7.98 -4.71
C PRO A 129 -7.78 -7.55 -6.18
N ILE A 130 -7.41 -6.30 -6.48
CA ILE A 130 -7.38 -5.77 -7.86
C ILE A 130 -6.31 -6.52 -8.65
N ALA A 131 -5.11 -6.68 -8.09
CA ALA A 131 -4.05 -7.45 -8.70
C ALA A 131 -4.45 -8.92 -8.92
N MET A 132 -5.17 -9.54 -7.98
CA MET A 132 -5.71 -10.91 -8.17
C MET A 132 -6.74 -10.97 -9.30
N SER A 133 -7.57 -9.93 -9.46
CA SER A 133 -8.48 -9.82 -10.62
C SER A 133 -7.71 -9.72 -11.94
N HIS A 134 -6.63 -8.94 -11.98
CA HIS A 134 -5.73 -8.87 -13.14
C HIS A 134 -5.05 -10.21 -13.42
N LYS A 135 -4.58 -10.93 -12.39
CA LYS A 135 -4.04 -12.29 -12.54
C LYS A 135 -5.07 -13.23 -13.16
N LYS A 136 -6.32 -13.20 -12.69
CA LYS A 136 -7.41 -13.99 -13.28
C LYS A 136 -7.61 -13.65 -14.77
N ALA A 137 -7.62 -12.37 -15.13
CA ALA A 137 -7.73 -11.95 -16.53
C ALA A 137 -6.55 -12.45 -17.37
N ALA A 138 -5.32 -12.37 -16.84
CA ALA A 138 -4.13 -12.88 -17.49
C ALA A 138 -4.19 -14.40 -17.73
N ILE A 139 -4.64 -15.18 -16.74
CA ILE A 139 -4.86 -16.63 -16.93
C ILE A 139 -5.88 -16.87 -18.05
N GLY A 140 -6.95 -16.08 -18.11
CA GLY A 140 -7.94 -16.17 -19.17
C GLY A 140 -7.33 -15.93 -20.55
N GLY A 141 -6.50 -14.90 -20.68
CA GLY A 141 -5.73 -14.63 -21.90
C GLY A 141 -4.79 -15.77 -22.28
N GLU A 142 -4.08 -16.34 -21.30
CA GLU A 142 -3.17 -17.46 -21.51
C GLU A 142 -3.91 -18.69 -22.03
N VAL A 143 -5.07 -19.02 -21.46
CA VAL A 143 -5.92 -20.11 -21.96
C VAL A 143 -6.36 -19.86 -23.41
N GLN A 144 -6.69 -18.62 -23.78
CA GLN A 144 -7.04 -18.30 -25.17
C GLN A 144 -5.86 -18.48 -26.12
N LEU A 145 -4.63 -18.09 -25.71
CA LEU A 145 -3.42 -18.31 -26.50
C LEU A 145 -3.16 -19.81 -26.71
N TRP A 146 -3.33 -20.62 -25.68
CA TRP A 146 -3.23 -22.08 -25.78
C TRP A 146 -4.27 -22.68 -26.74
N LEU A 147 -5.53 -22.27 -26.63
CA LEU A 147 -6.59 -22.74 -27.52
C LEU A 147 -6.41 -22.25 -28.97
N GLY A 148 -5.83 -21.08 -29.16
CA GLY A 148 -5.48 -20.51 -30.46
C GLY A 148 -4.22 -21.12 -31.10
N GLU A 149 -3.66 -22.19 -30.51
CA GLU A 149 -2.44 -22.85 -30.97
C GLU A 149 -1.25 -21.88 -31.09
N TYR A 150 -1.25 -20.77 -30.33
CA TYR A 150 -0.20 -19.75 -30.40
C TYR A 150 1.18 -20.33 -30.05
N TYR A 151 1.20 -21.28 -29.12
CA TYR A 151 2.40 -21.99 -28.68
C TYR A 151 2.69 -23.26 -29.49
N SER A 152 1.84 -23.61 -30.45
CA SER A 152 2.10 -24.71 -31.38
C SER A 152 3.10 -24.28 -32.45
N ASP A 153 3.84 -25.24 -33.00
CA ASP A 153 4.66 -24.97 -34.17
C ASP A 153 3.81 -24.33 -35.28
N PRO A 154 4.31 -23.31 -35.99
CA PRO A 154 3.54 -22.63 -37.01
C PRO A 154 2.98 -23.64 -38.00
N ASN A 155 1.68 -23.55 -38.28
CA ASN A 155 1.01 -24.39 -39.28
C ASN A 155 1.45 -23.93 -40.67
N ILE A 156 2.67 -24.30 -41.06
CA ILE A 156 3.25 -24.01 -42.36
C ILE A 156 2.54 -24.90 -43.37
N PRO A 157 1.88 -24.34 -44.40
CA PRO A 157 1.24 -25.14 -45.44
C PRO A 157 2.24 -26.12 -46.05
N LYS A 158 1.82 -27.37 -46.30
CA LYS A 158 2.69 -28.43 -46.82
C LYS A 158 3.54 -27.99 -48.03
N GLU A 159 2.95 -27.16 -48.89
CA GLU A 159 3.62 -26.60 -50.07
C GLU A 159 4.88 -25.80 -49.73
N TYR A 160 4.83 -24.98 -48.67
CA TYR A 160 5.99 -24.20 -48.19
C TYR A 160 7.03 -25.08 -47.52
N VAL A 161 6.60 -26.09 -46.74
CA VAL A 161 7.51 -27.08 -46.15
C VAL A 161 8.25 -27.83 -47.24
N GLU A 162 7.54 -28.28 -48.28
CA GLU A 162 8.13 -28.94 -49.44
C GLU A 162 9.10 -28.03 -50.21
N GLU A 163 8.79 -26.74 -50.33
CA GLU A 163 9.64 -25.77 -51.00
C GLU A 163 10.93 -25.51 -50.22
N ILE A 164 10.84 -25.37 -48.89
CA ILE A 164 11.99 -25.23 -47.98
C ILE A 164 12.87 -26.49 -48.08
N VAL A 165 12.28 -27.68 -47.95
CA VAL A 165 13.01 -28.97 -48.06
C VAL A 165 13.65 -29.14 -49.44
N LYS A 166 12.98 -28.72 -50.53
CA LYS A 166 13.57 -28.72 -51.89
C LYS A 166 14.75 -27.75 -51.99
N LYS A 167 14.65 -26.55 -51.42
CA LYS A 167 15.74 -25.56 -51.40
C LYS A 167 16.93 -26.06 -50.59
N GLU A 168 16.71 -26.65 -49.43
CA GLU A 168 17.77 -27.24 -48.60
C GLU A 168 18.44 -28.44 -49.30
N LYS A 169 17.67 -29.39 -49.85
CA LYS A 169 18.23 -30.52 -50.61
C LYS A 169 19.07 -30.04 -51.80
N LYS A 170 18.67 -28.96 -52.49
CA LYS A 170 19.46 -28.35 -53.56
C LYS A 170 20.73 -27.69 -53.04
N SER A 171 20.69 -26.98 -51.91
CA SER A 171 21.86 -26.31 -51.32
C SER A 171 22.90 -27.34 -50.86
N VAL A 172 22.45 -28.40 -50.16
CA VAL A 172 23.30 -29.51 -49.70
C VAL A 172 23.92 -30.24 -50.88
N ARG A 173 23.15 -30.54 -51.93
CA ARG A 173 23.68 -31.14 -53.17
C ARG A 173 24.72 -30.25 -53.85
N LYS A 174 24.53 -28.92 -53.86
CA LYS A 174 25.49 -27.97 -54.43
C LYS A 174 26.79 -27.93 -53.62
N GLN A 175 26.71 -27.95 -52.29
CA GLN A 175 27.87 -28.03 -51.40
C GLN A 175 28.63 -29.36 -51.55
N LEU A 176 27.92 -30.49 -51.67
CA LEU A 176 28.53 -31.81 -51.91
C LEU A 176 29.23 -31.90 -53.27
N LYS A 177 28.66 -31.30 -54.33
CA LYS A 177 29.31 -31.22 -55.65
C LYS A 177 30.57 -30.35 -55.61
N LYS A 178 30.55 -29.22 -54.90
CA LYS A 178 31.73 -28.37 -54.72
C LYS A 178 32.87 -29.13 -54.03
N LYS A 179 32.56 -29.85 -52.95
CA LYS A 179 33.54 -30.72 -52.24
C LYS A 179 34.05 -31.91 -53.07
N ARG A 180 33.30 -32.37 -54.08
CA ARG A 180 33.73 -33.46 -54.98
C ARG A 180 34.55 -32.98 -56.18
N GLY A 181 34.42 -31.72 -56.58
CA GLY A 181 35.22 -31.10 -57.64
C GLY A 181 36.53 -30.47 -57.16
N GLU A 182 36.76 -30.41 -55.85
CA GLU A 182 38.01 -29.97 -55.21
C GLU A 182 38.95 -31.16 -54.86
N LYS A 183 38.74 -32.33 -55.49
CA LYS A 183 39.66 -33.48 -55.42
C LYS A 183 40.34 -33.71 -56.77
#